data_AF-A0A2M7QRW9-F1
#
_entry.id   AF-A0A2M7QRW9-F1
#
_cell.length_a   1.000
_cell.length_b   1.000
_cell.length_c   1.000
_cell.angle_alpha   90.00
_cell.angle_beta   90.00
_cell.angle_gamma   90.00
#
_symmetry.space_group_name_H-M   'P 1'
#
loop_
_entity.id
_entity.type
_entity.pdbx_description
1 polymer ?
#
loop_
_entity_poly.entity_id
_entity_poly.type
_entity_poly.pdbx_seq_one_letter_code
_entity_poly.pdbx_strand_id
1 'polypeptide(L)' 'MKISMTINGRAVTSPDQIARALREATQKQIDGAMKRAAGPGVRVRKTREGYVAEGSEAQINAMARRLR' A
#
# COMPACT_ATOMS: atom_id res chain seq x y z
N MET A 1 -1.21 31.83 -5.15
CA MET A 1 -1.88 31.11 -4.04
C MET A 1 -0.81 30.33 -3.28
N LYS A 2 -0.49 30.67 -2.02
CA LYS A 2 0.41 29.85 -1.19
C LYS A 2 -0.45 28.83 -0.47
N ILE A 3 -0.44 27.60 -0.97
CA ILE A 3 -1.03 26.46 -0.25
C ILE A 3 0.01 26.05 0.78
N SER A 4 -0.34 25.96 2.05
CA SER A 4 0.55 25.43 3.10
C SER A 4 -0.27 24.45 3.91
N MET A 5 0.00 23.16 3.74
CA MET A 5 -0.66 22.08 4.46
C MET A 5 0.37 21.05 4.91
N THR A 6 0.02 20.21 5.88
CA THR A 6 0.89 19.14 6.35
C THR A 6 0.29 17.78 6.00
N ILE A 7 1.00 16.96 5.23
CA ILE A 7 0.60 15.58 4.91
C ILE A 7 1.68 14.64 5.44
N ASN A 8 1.30 13.66 6.26
CA ASN A 8 2.22 12.71 6.90
C ASN A 8 3.41 13.39 7.63
N GLY A 9 3.14 14.51 8.31
CA GLY A 9 4.15 15.28 9.04
C GLY A 9 5.09 16.12 8.17
N ARG A 10 4.88 16.17 6.84
CA ARG A 10 5.66 17.01 5.92
C ARG A 10 4.84 18.19 5.45
N ALA A 11 5.44 19.39 5.52
CA ALA A 11 4.86 20.58 4.92
C ALA A 11 4.84 20.44 3.38
N VAL A 12 3.70 20.78 2.80
CA VAL A 12 3.39 20.64 1.38
C VAL A 12 2.95 22.01 0.88
N THR A 13 3.67 22.54 -0.10
CA THR A 13 3.54 23.94 -0.53
C THR A 13 3.11 24.12 -1.98
N SER A 14 2.97 23.02 -2.73
CA SER A 14 2.50 23.03 -4.12
C SER A 14 1.53 21.88 -4.43
N PRO A 15 0.66 22.01 -5.44
CA PRO A 15 -0.23 20.94 -5.89
C PRO A 15 0.50 19.63 -6.22
N ASP A 16 1.68 19.69 -6.86
CA ASP A 16 2.46 18.50 -7.21
C ASP A 16 2.97 17.76 -5.97
N GLN A 17 3.39 18.51 -4.95
CA GLN A 17 3.82 17.91 -3.68
C GLN A 17 2.64 17.25 -2.96
N ILE A 18 1.43 17.80 -3.07
CA ILE A 18 0.19 17.19 -2.53
C ILE A 18 -0.08 15.87 -3.24
N ALA A 19 -0.09 15.89 -4.58
CA ALA A 19 -0.34 14.69 -5.38
C ALA A 19 0.68 13.58 -5.06
N ARG A 20 1.96 13.94 -4.91
CA ARG A 20 3.02 13.00 -4.52
C ARG A 20 2.81 12.44 -3.12
N ALA A 21 2.56 13.31 -2.13
CA ALA A 21 2.40 12.89 -0.74
C ALA A 21 1.18 11.96 -0.57
N LEU A 22 0.08 12.25 -1.28
CA LEU A 22 -1.09 11.37 -1.31
C LEU A 22 -0.77 10.01 -1.95
N ARG A 23 -0.11 10.00 -3.12
CA ARG A 23 0.31 8.74 -3.76
C ARG A 23 1.19 7.88 -2.84
N GLU A 24 2.17 8.50 -2.17
CA GLU A 24 3.04 7.81 -1.21
C GLU A 24 2.23 7.27 -0.01
N ALA A 25 1.28 8.04 0.50
CA ALA A 25 0.41 7.63 1.60
C ALA A 25 -0.47 6.42 1.23
N THR A 26 -1.16 6.50 0.09
CA THR A 26 -2.00 5.43 -0.44
C THR A 26 -1.17 4.17 -0.68
N GLN A 27 0.00 4.32 -1.30
CA GLN A 27 0.89 3.20 -1.58
C GLN A 27 1.35 2.49 -0.29
N LYS A 28 1.70 3.26 0.76
CA LYS A 28 2.08 2.72 2.07
C LYS A 28 0.92 1.98 2.73
N GLN A 29 -0.30 2.49 2.59
CA GLN A 29 -1.50 1.84 3.13
C GLN A 29 -1.77 0.51 2.41
N ILE A 30 -1.65 0.48 1.08
CA ILE A 30 -1.79 -0.75 0.27
C ILE A 30 -0.70 -1.76 0.67
N ASP A 31 0.56 -1.35 0.74
CA ASP A 31 1.68 -2.20 1.16
C ASP A 31 1.44 -2.80 2.56
N GLY A 32 0.90 -2.00 3.48
CA GLY A 32 0.53 -2.46 4.83
C GLY A 32 -0.66 -3.42 4.84
N ALA A 33 -1.67 -3.22 3.98
CA ALA A 33 -2.80 -4.13 3.85
C ALA A 33 -2.36 -5.49 3.29
N MET A 34 -1.55 -5.49 2.23
CA MET A 34 -1.02 -6.72 1.63
C MET A 34 -0.19 -7.55 2.61
N LYS A 35 0.66 -6.90 3.40
CA LYS A 35 1.45 -7.57 4.44
C LYS A 35 0.60 -8.14 5.57
N ARG A 36 -0.47 -7.44 5.98
CA ARG A 36 -1.38 -7.94 7.03
C ARG A 36 -2.26 -9.09 6.55
N ALA A 37 -2.66 -9.06 5.28
CA ALA A 37 -3.44 -10.14 4.69
C ALA A 37 -2.61 -11.42 4.47
N ALA A 38 -1.30 -11.26 4.23
CA ALA A 38 -0.36 -12.38 4.15
C ALA A 38 -0.40 -13.20 5.45
N GLY A 39 -1.01 -14.38 5.36
CA GLY A 39 -1.05 -15.32 6.48
C GLY A 39 0.25 -16.12 6.61
N PRO A 40 0.34 -16.98 7.65
CA PRO A 40 1.45 -17.92 7.78
C PRO A 40 1.62 -18.76 6.50
N GLY A 41 2.84 -18.79 5.97
CA GLY A 41 3.18 -19.53 4.74
C GLY A 41 2.90 -18.78 3.43
N VAL A 42 2.35 -17.57 3.45
CA VAL A 42 2.19 -16.74 2.25
C VAL A 42 3.33 -15.72 2.15
N ARG A 43 4.04 -15.72 1.02
CA ARG A 43 5.02 -14.69 0.67
C ARG A 43 4.40 -13.71 -0.31
N VAL A 44 4.44 -12.42 0.01
CA VAL A 44 3.97 -11.37 -0.90
C VAL A 44 5.16 -10.58 -1.42
N ARG A 45 5.26 -10.48 -2.75
CA ARG A 45 6.29 -9.73 -3.45
C ARG A 45 5.64 -8.61 -4.25
N LYS A 46 6.22 -7.42 -4.17
CA LYS A 46 5.84 -6.28 -4.99
C LYS A 46 6.56 -6.35 -6.33
N THR A 47 5.83 -6.23 -7.43
CA THR A 47 6.34 -6.21 -8.80
C THR A 47 6.00 -4.89 -9.47
N ARG A 48 6.48 -4.69 -10.71
CA ARG A 48 6.10 -3.51 -11.52
C ARG A 48 4.60 -3.49 -11.86
N GLU A 49 3.98 -4.67 -11.92
CA GLU A 49 2.58 -4.85 -12.30
C GLU A 49 1.63 -4.92 -11.09
N GLY A 50 2.16 -4.96 -9.87
CA GLY A 50 1.35 -5.00 -8.65
C GLY A 50 1.98 -5.88 -7.57
N TYR A 51 1.24 -6.91 -7.15
CA TYR A 51 1.66 -7.82 -6.08
C TYR A 51 1.46 -9.27 -6.50
N VAL A 52 2.44 -10.11 -6.20
CA VAL A 52 2.40 -11.56 -6.39
C VAL A 52 2.41 -12.21 -5.03
N ALA A 53 1.46 -13.12 -4.78
CA ALA A 53 1.40 -13.94 -3.58
C ALA A 53 1.79 -15.38 -3.91
N GLU A 54 2.76 -15.92 -3.17
CA GLU A 54 3.25 -17.29 -3.28
C GLU A 54 2.88 -18.06 -2.01
N GLY A 55 2.27 -19.24 -2.16
CA GLY A 55 1.83 -20.09 -1.05
C GLY A 55 0.98 -21.25 -1.57
N SER A 56 0.46 -22.10 -0.67
CA SER A 56 -0.53 -23.11 -1.06
C SER A 56 -1.86 -22.45 -1.44
N GLU A 57 -2.67 -23.13 -2.25
CA GLU A 57 -3.97 -22.61 -2.69
C GLU A 57 -4.88 -22.24 -1.50
N ALA A 58 -4.90 -23.09 -0.47
CA ALA A 58 -5.65 -22.81 0.76
C ALA A 58 -5.16 -21.52 1.47
N GLN A 59 -3.85 -21.29 1.50
CA GLN A 59 -3.26 -20.11 2.11
C GLN A 59 -3.54 -18.83 1.30
N ILE A 60 -3.47 -18.91 -0.03
CA ILE A 60 -3.81 -17.79 -0.93
C ILE A 60 -5.30 -17.46 -0.82
N ASN A 61 -6.18 -18.46 -0.79
CA ASN A 61 -7.62 -18.26 -0.60
C ASN A 61 -7.93 -17.62 0.75
N ALA A 62 -7.24 -18.02 1.82
CA ALA A 62 -7.37 -17.38 3.12
C ALA A 62 -6.89 -15.93 3.11
N MET A 63 -5.78 -15.63 2.42
CA MET A 63 -5.31 -14.25 2.23
C MET A 63 -6.32 -13.41 1.44
N ALA A 64 -6.87 -13.94 0.34
CA ALA A 64 -7.86 -13.23 -0.47
C ALA A 64 -9.12 -12.87 0.32
N ARG A 65 -9.57 -13.75 1.24
CA ARG A 65 -10.69 -13.45 2.15
C ARG A 65 -10.40 -12.31 3.12
N ARG A 66 -9.15 -12.08 3.51
CA ARG A 66 -8.74 -10.97 4.39
C ARG A 66 -8.58 -9.63 3.67
N LEU A 67 -8.48 -9.65 2.33
CA LEU A 67 -8.36 -8.45 1.50
C LEU A 67 -9.71 -7.87 1.07
N ARG A 68 -10.79 -8.62 1.24
CA ARG A 68 -12.17 -8.13 1.09
C ARG A 68 -12.53 -7.26 2.29
#